data_AF-K5W975-F1
#
_entry.id   AF-K5W975-F1
#
_cell.length_a   1.000
_cell.length_b   1.000
_cell.length_c   1.000
_cell.angle_alpha   90.00
_cell.angle_beta   90.00
_cell.angle_gamma   90.00
#
_symmetry.space_group_name_H-M   'P 1'
#
loop_
_entity.id
_entity.type
_entity.pdbx_description
1 polymer ?
#
loop_
_entity_poly.entity_id
_entity_poly.type
_entity_poly.pdbx_seq_one_letter_code
_entity_poly.pdbx_strand_id
1 'polypeptide(L)'
;MPHNYINCSITRRGSNGAWQKFERGEIPLFVFYEQFGRDLSDTERGNVWYRAYCERRGIECPKLPDKLDIDGRELFGRIMQRANSLDERVVEAIRRIRAAGRWRVIALTNNWARSNPASLGEGQPVPATYAHLNLRDEIAFLGWQDGAVPARVRNMFDDFCDSSELGMRKPEPEFYVLACKRSGIHPHEAVFLDDLGINLKAAQALGMETIHVPLGGSLGALKQLEQKLGIDLTSGYEPNEFTPSKL
;
A
#
# COMPACT_ATOMS: atom_id res chain seq x y z
N MET A 1 -21.96 5.75 -4.21
CA MET A 1 -21.22 6.27 -3.04
C MET A 1 -20.26 7.35 -3.52
N PRO A 2 -20.11 8.49 -2.82
CA PRO A 2 -19.21 9.56 -3.23
C PRO A 2 -17.74 9.10 -3.31
N HIS A 3 -16.97 9.73 -4.21
CA HIS A 3 -15.53 9.49 -4.32
C HIS A 3 -14.81 9.81 -2.98
N ASN A 4 -13.81 9.03 -2.58
CA ASN A 4 -13.10 9.11 -1.29
C ASN A 4 -13.93 8.81 -0.03
N TYR A 5 -15.20 8.44 -0.12
CA TYR A 5 -16.02 8.18 1.07
C TYR A 5 -15.48 7.02 1.91
N ILE A 6 -15.11 5.90 1.27
CA ILE A 6 -14.51 4.73 1.91
C ILE A 6 -13.20 5.11 2.59
N ASN A 7 -12.31 5.80 1.88
CA ASN A 7 -11.03 6.25 2.43
C ASN A 7 -11.21 7.15 3.65
N CYS A 8 -12.18 8.08 3.63
CA CYS A 8 -12.49 8.89 4.81
C CYS A 8 -12.89 8.04 6.01
N SER A 9 -13.72 7.00 5.79
CA SER A 9 -14.13 6.08 6.84
C SER A 9 -12.96 5.26 7.40
N ILE A 10 -12.13 4.68 6.52
CA ILE A 10 -10.94 3.89 6.91
C ILE A 10 -9.96 4.75 7.70
N THR A 11 -9.60 5.94 7.19
CA THR A 11 -8.60 6.80 7.82
C THR A 11 -9.06 7.35 9.16
N ARG A 12 -10.33 7.78 9.28
CA ARG A 12 -10.84 8.43 10.50
C ARG A 12 -11.12 7.46 11.65
N ARG A 13 -11.34 6.17 11.38
CA ARG A 13 -11.43 5.14 12.43
C ARG A 13 -10.13 4.95 13.21
N GLY A 14 -8.99 5.27 12.60
CA GLY A 14 -7.69 5.21 13.26
C GLY A 14 -7.32 3.81 13.71
N SER A 15 -6.53 3.69 14.78
CA SER A 15 -5.98 2.41 15.26
C SER A 15 -7.05 1.35 15.60
N ASN A 16 -8.27 1.78 15.91
CA ASN A 16 -9.36 0.89 16.32
C ASN A 16 -10.18 0.30 15.15
N GLY A 17 -9.99 0.80 13.92
CA GLY A 17 -10.69 0.30 12.73
C GLY A 17 -10.26 -1.10 12.34
N ALA A 18 -11.18 -1.86 11.74
CA ALA A 18 -10.93 -3.23 11.28
C ALA A 18 -9.72 -3.31 10.34
N TRP A 19 -9.57 -2.33 9.44
CA TRP A 19 -8.43 -2.22 8.53
C TRP A 19 -7.10 -2.19 9.27
N GLN A 20 -6.97 -1.30 10.27
CA GLN A 20 -5.72 -1.12 11.00
C GLN A 20 -5.44 -2.30 11.93
N LYS A 21 -6.46 -2.90 12.56
CA LYS A 21 -6.31 -4.13 13.35
C LYS A 21 -5.86 -5.30 12.48
N PHE A 22 -6.42 -5.42 11.29
CA PHE A 22 -5.99 -6.42 10.32
C PHE A 22 -4.56 -6.15 9.84
N GLU A 23 -4.20 -4.90 9.55
CA GLU A 23 -2.82 -4.54 9.21
C GLU A 23 -1.81 -4.99 10.29
N ARG A 24 -2.16 -4.83 11.57
CA ARG A 24 -1.29 -5.19 12.71
C ARG A 24 -1.29 -6.67 13.11
N GLY A 25 -2.03 -7.54 12.41
CA GLY A 25 -2.10 -8.96 12.79
C GLY A 25 -3.07 -9.27 13.94
N GLU A 26 -3.83 -8.30 14.45
CA GLU A 26 -4.62 -8.46 15.68
C GLU A 26 -5.90 -9.29 15.50
N ILE A 27 -6.43 -9.33 14.28
CA ILE A 27 -7.66 -10.08 13.95
C ILE A 27 -7.46 -10.97 12.72
N PRO A 28 -8.06 -12.17 12.66
CA PRO A 28 -7.94 -13.05 11.49
C PRO A 28 -8.78 -12.55 10.29
N LEU A 29 -8.54 -13.11 9.09
CA LEU A 29 -9.11 -12.63 7.82
C LEU A 29 -10.64 -12.57 7.82
N PHE A 30 -11.31 -13.63 8.24
CA PHE A 30 -12.76 -13.69 8.23
C PHE A 30 -13.41 -12.76 9.25
N VAL A 31 -12.78 -12.58 10.42
CA VAL A 31 -13.21 -11.59 11.42
C VAL A 31 -13.01 -10.17 10.86
N PHE A 32 -11.92 -9.94 10.14
CA PHE A 32 -11.70 -8.69 9.44
C PHE A 32 -12.80 -8.41 8.42
N TYR A 33 -13.19 -9.35 7.56
CA TYR A 33 -14.26 -9.13 6.59
C TYR A 33 -15.57 -8.66 7.25
N GLU A 34 -15.98 -9.31 8.34
CA GLU A 34 -17.19 -8.93 9.07
C GLU A 34 -17.07 -7.52 9.68
N GLN A 35 -15.96 -7.26 10.38
CA GLN A 35 -15.75 -5.96 11.04
C GLN A 35 -15.57 -4.83 10.01
N PHE A 36 -14.89 -5.09 8.90
CA PHE A 36 -14.64 -4.13 7.84
C PHE A 36 -15.92 -3.75 7.11
N GLY A 37 -16.76 -4.73 6.76
CA GLY A 37 -18.09 -4.46 6.19
C GLY A 37 -18.95 -3.62 7.13
N ARG A 38 -18.98 -3.96 8.43
CA ARG A 38 -19.69 -3.19 9.46
C ARG A 38 -19.17 -1.77 9.60
N ASP A 39 -17.85 -1.61 9.68
CA ASP A 39 -17.18 -0.31 9.79
C ASP A 39 -17.51 0.59 8.60
N LEU A 40 -17.53 0.06 7.39
CA LEU A 40 -17.81 0.87 6.20
C LEU A 40 -19.31 1.14 6.01
N SER A 41 -20.17 0.30 6.59
CA SER A 41 -21.63 0.45 6.51
C SER A 41 -22.22 1.46 7.50
N ASP A 42 -21.43 1.92 8.47
CA ASP A 42 -21.78 2.96 9.46
C ASP A 42 -21.85 4.34 8.80
N THR A 43 -23.06 4.71 8.36
CA THR A 43 -23.37 6.00 7.74
C THR A 43 -23.42 7.14 8.74
N GLU A 44 -23.67 6.89 10.03
CA GLU A 44 -23.69 7.92 11.06
C GLU A 44 -22.32 8.59 11.19
N ARG A 45 -21.27 7.79 11.41
CA ARG A 45 -19.90 8.31 11.51
C ARG A 45 -19.32 8.63 10.15
N GLY A 46 -19.54 7.77 9.15
CA GLY A 46 -19.03 7.94 7.80
C GLY A 46 -19.45 9.28 7.17
N ASN A 47 -20.72 9.67 7.31
CA ASN A 47 -21.23 10.92 6.78
C ASN A 47 -20.62 12.14 7.47
N VAL A 48 -20.43 12.11 8.79
CA VAL A 48 -19.76 13.18 9.55
C VAL A 48 -18.33 13.37 9.05
N TRP A 49 -17.58 12.28 8.92
CA TRP A 49 -16.19 12.34 8.46
C TRP A 49 -16.05 12.82 7.02
N TYR A 50 -16.97 12.43 6.15
CA TYR A 50 -16.97 12.86 4.76
C TYR A 50 -17.33 14.35 4.61
N ARG A 51 -18.32 14.86 5.36
CA ARG A 51 -18.61 16.31 5.39
C ARG A 51 -17.38 17.12 5.81
N ALA A 52 -16.71 16.69 6.88
CA ALA A 52 -15.49 17.33 7.33
C ALA A 52 -14.36 17.25 6.29
N TYR A 53 -14.30 16.17 5.49
CA TYR A 53 -13.38 16.09 4.35
C TYR A 53 -13.73 17.10 3.26
N CYS A 54 -15.01 17.23 2.90
CA CYS A 54 -15.47 18.23 1.93
C CYS A 54 -15.10 19.65 2.35
N GLU A 55 -15.37 20.01 3.61
CA GLU A 55 -15.02 21.31 4.20
C GLU A 55 -13.52 21.59 4.12
N ARG A 56 -12.67 20.64 4.55
CA ARG A 56 -11.20 20.80 4.49
C ARG A 56 -10.66 20.94 3.07
N ARG A 57 -11.34 20.35 2.09
CA ARG A 57 -10.92 20.38 0.68
C ARG A 57 -11.57 21.52 -0.10
N GLY A 58 -12.48 22.27 0.50
CA GLY A 58 -13.24 23.32 -0.17
C GLY A 58 -14.11 22.80 -1.33
N ILE A 59 -14.59 21.55 -1.23
CA ILE A 59 -15.45 20.94 -2.25
C ILE A 59 -16.90 20.90 -1.77
N GLU A 60 -17.84 21.04 -2.70
CA GLU A 60 -19.26 20.88 -2.40
C GLU A 60 -19.55 19.46 -1.90
N CYS A 61 -20.28 19.35 -0.79
CA CYS A 61 -20.63 18.05 -0.24
C CYS A 61 -21.84 17.47 -0.99
N PRO A 62 -21.69 16.34 -1.72
CA PRO A 62 -22.79 15.72 -2.43
C PRO A 62 -23.81 15.11 -1.47
N LYS A 63 -24.97 14.70 -2.01
CA LYS A 63 -25.94 13.89 -1.24
C LYS A 63 -25.28 12.60 -0.73
N LEU A 64 -25.34 12.41 0.58
CA LEU A 64 -24.72 11.28 1.27
C LEU A 64 -25.71 10.12 1.44
N PRO A 65 -25.23 8.86 1.56
CA PRO A 65 -26.11 7.72 1.74
C PRO A 65 -26.74 7.69 3.13
N ASP A 66 -28.03 7.37 3.19
CA ASP A 66 -28.76 7.18 4.45
C ASP A 66 -28.42 5.82 5.09
N LYS A 67 -28.29 4.78 4.26
CA LYS A 67 -27.89 3.43 4.64
C LYS A 67 -26.85 2.88 3.67
N LEU A 68 -25.94 2.07 4.19
CA LEU A 68 -25.00 1.26 3.42
C LEU A 68 -25.04 -0.18 3.91
N ASP A 69 -24.76 -1.10 3.00
CA ASP A 69 -24.58 -2.52 3.28
C ASP A 69 -23.40 -3.01 2.45
N ILE A 70 -22.21 -2.90 3.05
CA ILE A 70 -20.94 -3.19 2.39
C ILE A 70 -20.51 -4.58 2.79
N ASP A 71 -20.45 -5.47 1.81
CA ASP A 71 -19.78 -6.75 1.94
C ASP A 71 -18.26 -6.52 2.02
N GLY A 72 -17.71 -6.76 3.22
CA GLY A 72 -16.30 -6.55 3.49
C GLY A 72 -15.39 -7.50 2.71
N ARG A 73 -15.82 -8.74 2.45
CA ARG A 73 -15.06 -9.72 1.65
C ARG A 73 -15.00 -9.28 0.20
N GLU A 74 -16.14 -8.94 -0.39
CA GLU A 74 -16.21 -8.53 -1.79
C GLU A 74 -15.45 -7.22 -2.04
N LEU A 75 -15.62 -6.23 -1.17
CA LEU A 75 -14.89 -4.97 -1.29
C LEU A 75 -13.38 -5.20 -1.12
N PHE A 76 -12.96 -5.91 -0.09
CA PHE A 76 -11.54 -6.18 0.13
C PHE A 76 -10.94 -6.99 -1.02
N GLY A 77 -11.63 -8.01 -1.52
CA GLY A 77 -11.23 -8.78 -2.69
C GLY A 77 -11.03 -7.91 -3.92
N ARG A 78 -11.95 -6.97 -4.20
CA ARG A 78 -11.78 -5.99 -5.29
C ARG A 78 -10.58 -5.08 -5.08
N ILE A 79 -10.32 -4.64 -3.85
CA ILE A 79 -9.14 -3.82 -3.53
C ILE A 79 -7.87 -4.63 -3.80
N MET A 80 -7.77 -5.86 -3.30
CA MET A 80 -6.59 -6.72 -3.49
C MET A 80 -6.37 -7.08 -4.96
N GLN A 81 -7.42 -7.48 -5.67
CA GLN A 81 -7.33 -7.83 -7.09
C GLN A 81 -6.96 -6.62 -7.97
N ARG A 82 -7.40 -5.40 -7.61
CA ARG A 82 -7.02 -4.17 -8.33
C ARG A 82 -5.63 -3.67 -7.95
N ALA A 83 -5.18 -3.90 -6.71
CA ALA A 83 -3.83 -3.56 -6.26
C ALA A 83 -2.73 -4.33 -7.01
N ASN A 84 -3.09 -5.41 -7.72
CA ASN A 84 -2.16 -6.16 -8.56
C ASN A 84 -1.71 -5.44 -9.86
N SER A 85 -2.27 -4.27 -10.19
CA SER A 85 -1.78 -3.46 -11.32
C SER A 85 -0.57 -2.63 -10.92
N LEU A 86 0.58 -2.92 -11.52
CA LEU A 86 1.80 -2.13 -11.33
C LEU A 86 1.73 -0.84 -12.14
N ASP A 87 2.38 0.22 -11.66
CA ASP A 87 2.63 1.40 -12.49
C ASP A 87 3.72 1.04 -13.52
N GLU A 88 3.32 0.91 -14.78
CA GLU A 88 4.21 0.50 -15.88
C GLU A 88 5.43 1.41 -16.04
N ARG A 89 5.30 2.70 -15.70
CA ARG A 89 6.41 3.66 -15.75
C ARG A 89 7.47 3.32 -14.71
N VAL A 90 7.03 2.96 -13.51
CA VAL A 90 7.94 2.55 -12.42
C VAL A 90 8.59 1.21 -12.75
N VAL A 91 7.82 0.27 -13.30
CA VAL A 91 8.35 -1.04 -13.76
C VAL A 91 9.46 -0.85 -14.78
N GLU A 92 9.22 -0.03 -15.80
CA GLU A 92 10.19 0.24 -16.85
C GLU A 92 11.41 0.99 -16.31
N ALA A 93 11.23 1.98 -15.43
CA ALA A 93 12.35 2.67 -14.78
C ALA A 93 13.24 1.69 -13.99
N ILE A 94 12.67 0.79 -13.21
CA ILE A 94 13.43 -0.25 -12.49
C ILE A 94 14.23 -1.11 -13.47
N ARG A 95 13.60 -1.53 -14.58
CA ARG A 95 14.27 -2.32 -15.63
C ARG A 95 15.47 -1.58 -16.21
N ARG A 96 15.34 -0.28 -16.51
CA ARG A 96 16.40 0.56 -17.05
C ARG A 96 17.54 0.79 -16.05
N ILE A 97 17.23 1.03 -14.78
CA ILE A 97 18.24 1.20 -13.72
C ILE A 97 19.07 -0.08 -13.57
N ARG A 98 18.43 -1.25 -13.55
CA ARG A 98 19.12 -2.55 -13.45
C ARG A 98 19.93 -2.87 -14.70
N ALA A 99 19.39 -2.59 -15.89
CA ALA A 99 20.11 -2.79 -17.15
C ALA A 99 21.39 -1.94 -17.26
N ALA A 100 21.43 -0.77 -16.61
CA ALA A 100 22.63 0.04 -16.54
C ALA A 100 23.76 -0.57 -15.69
N GLY A 101 23.43 -1.49 -14.75
CA GLY A 101 24.40 -2.21 -13.92
C GLY A 101 25.20 -1.34 -12.93
N ARG A 102 24.84 -0.06 -12.78
CA ARG A 102 25.54 0.93 -11.94
C ARG A 102 24.92 1.12 -10.56
N TRP A 103 23.66 0.72 -10.37
CA TRP A 103 22.90 0.91 -9.14
C TRP A 103 22.20 -0.37 -8.73
N ARG A 104 21.95 -0.50 -7.42
CA ARG A 104 21.07 -1.51 -6.86
C ARG A 104 19.68 -0.91 -6.67
N VAL A 105 18.64 -1.69 -6.97
CA VAL A 105 17.25 -1.31 -6.73
C VAL A 105 16.70 -2.20 -5.63
N ILE A 106 16.32 -1.59 -4.51
CA ILE A 106 15.84 -2.30 -3.32
C ILE A 106 14.39 -1.91 -3.07
N ALA A 107 13.52 -2.88 -2.83
CA ALA A 107 12.18 -2.60 -2.33
C ALA A 107 12.21 -2.50 -0.80
N LEU A 108 11.75 -1.38 -0.25
CA LEU A 108 11.49 -1.22 1.19
C LEU A 108 9.99 -1.00 1.39
N THR A 109 9.27 -2.06 1.71
CA THR A 109 7.80 -2.05 1.71
C THR A 109 7.25 -2.30 3.11
N ASN A 110 6.24 -1.51 3.45
CA ASN A 110 5.32 -1.89 4.52
C ASN A 110 4.26 -2.77 3.87
N ASN A 111 4.30 -4.05 4.19
CA ASN A 111 3.38 -5.03 3.62
C ASN A 111 2.68 -5.80 4.74
N TRP A 112 1.61 -6.50 4.39
CA TRP A 112 0.86 -7.31 5.34
C TRP A 112 1.59 -8.63 5.59
N ALA A 113 1.73 -9.04 6.87
CA ALA A 113 2.36 -10.30 7.31
C ALA A 113 1.64 -11.59 6.91
N ARG A 114 0.75 -11.51 5.93
CA ARG A 114 -0.44 -12.35 5.90
C ARG A 114 -0.54 -13.25 4.69
N SER A 115 0.58 -13.63 4.09
CA SER A 115 0.58 -14.79 3.20
C SER A 115 0.81 -16.12 3.92
N ASN A 116 1.11 -16.09 5.23
CA ASN A 116 1.14 -17.31 6.03
C ASN A 116 -0.28 -17.65 6.54
N PRO A 117 -0.82 -18.84 6.24
CA PRO A 117 -2.12 -19.31 6.74
C PRO A 117 -2.31 -19.12 8.25
N ALA A 118 -1.27 -19.36 9.06
CA ALA A 118 -1.32 -19.14 10.51
C ALA A 118 -1.64 -17.69 10.88
N SER A 119 -1.07 -16.71 10.16
CA SER A 119 -1.31 -15.27 10.37
C SER A 119 -2.64 -14.78 9.80
N LEU A 120 -3.30 -15.60 8.97
CA LEU A 120 -4.65 -15.35 8.48
C LEU A 120 -5.74 -15.96 9.40
N GLY A 121 -5.33 -16.69 10.42
CA GLY A 121 -6.22 -17.33 11.38
C GLY A 121 -6.55 -18.77 11.04
N GLU A 122 -5.64 -19.52 10.42
CA GLU A 122 -5.79 -20.97 10.29
C GLU A 122 -6.07 -21.59 11.67
N GLY A 123 -7.13 -22.41 11.74
CA GLY A 123 -7.61 -23.02 12.99
C GLY A 123 -8.30 -22.07 13.98
N GLN A 124 -8.47 -20.79 13.64
CA GLN A 124 -9.24 -19.83 14.46
C GLN A 124 -10.75 -19.90 14.15
N PRO A 125 -11.61 -19.51 15.09
CA PRO A 125 -13.05 -19.43 14.85
C PRO A 125 -13.39 -18.52 13.66
N VAL A 126 -14.20 -19.04 12.74
CA VAL A 126 -14.70 -18.31 11.57
C VAL A 126 -16.11 -17.80 11.90
N PRO A 127 -16.43 -16.50 11.65
CA PRO A 127 -17.79 -16.00 11.79
C PRO A 127 -18.80 -16.82 10.98
N ALA A 128 -20.01 -17.00 11.50
CA ALA A 128 -21.04 -17.83 10.87
C ALA A 128 -21.31 -17.47 9.40
N THR A 129 -21.27 -16.16 9.09
CA THR A 129 -21.41 -15.61 7.73
C THR A 129 -20.43 -16.22 6.73
N TYR A 130 -19.21 -16.57 7.16
CA TYR A 130 -18.14 -17.09 6.32
C TYR A 130 -17.80 -18.56 6.60
N ALA A 131 -18.60 -19.26 7.41
CA ALA A 131 -18.32 -20.66 7.80
C ALA A 131 -18.30 -21.64 6.62
N HIS A 132 -18.87 -21.25 5.47
CA HIS A 132 -18.87 -22.02 4.23
C HIS A 132 -17.59 -21.85 3.39
N LEU A 133 -16.73 -20.91 3.76
CA LEU A 133 -15.46 -20.63 3.07
C LEU A 133 -14.31 -21.34 3.76
N ASN A 134 -13.27 -21.67 2.99
CA ASN A 134 -12.01 -22.16 3.53
C ASN A 134 -10.88 -21.20 3.17
N LEU A 135 -9.86 -21.15 4.04
CA LEU A 135 -8.80 -20.15 3.94
C LEU A 135 -7.97 -20.27 2.66
N ARG A 136 -7.79 -21.50 2.13
CA ARG A 136 -7.01 -21.74 0.92
C ARG A 136 -7.66 -21.10 -0.31
N ASP A 137 -8.96 -21.33 -0.50
CA ASP A 137 -9.70 -20.74 -1.61
C ASP A 137 -9.78 -19.22 -1.49
N GLU A 138 -9.83 -18.70 -0.25
CA GLU A 138 -9.81 -17.26 -0.01
C GLU A 138 -8.47 -16.61 -0.35
N ILE A 139 -7.34 -17.25 -0.02
CA ILE A 139 -6.02 -16.79 -0.45
C ILE A 139 -5.96 -16.70 -1.98
N ALA A 140 -6.52 -17.69 -2.68
CA ALA A 140 -6.61 -17.66 -4.14
C ALA A 140 -7.53 -16.56 -4.66
N PHE A 141 -8.70 -16.35 -4.03
CA PHE A 141 -9.62 -15.25 -4.34
C PHE A 141 -8.97 -13.86 -4.20
N LEU A 142 -8.15 -13.67 -3.17
CA LEU A 142 -7.39 -12.44 -2.95
C LEU A 142 -6.20 -12.26 -3.91
N GLY A 143 -5.84 -13.30 -4.65
CA GLY A 143 -4.67 -13.30 -5.54
C GLY A 143 -3.33 -13.42 -4.79
N TRP A 144 -3.33 -13.96 -3.56
CA TRP A 144 -2.16 -14.09 -2.69
C TRP A 144 -1.46 -15.44 -2.83
N GLN A 145 -1.42 -16.01 -4.04
CA GLN A 145 -0.94 -17.37 -4.28
C GLN A 145 0.55 -17.60 -3.95
N ASP A 146 1.39 -16.56 -4.07
CA ASP A 146 2.84 -16.62 -3.81
C ASP A 146 3.32 -15.66 -2.70
N GLY A 147 2.40 -15.11 -1.90
CA GLY A 147 2.70 -13.95 -1.06
C GLY A 147 1.73 -12.78 -1.29
N ALA A 148 1.73 -11.81 -0.38
CA ALA A 148 1.04 -10.53 -0.61
C ALA A 148 1.69 -9.73 -1.77
N VAL A 149 2.97 -10.00 -2.07
CA VAL A 149 3.67 -9.45 -3.24
C VAL A 149 4.06 -10.61 -4.16
N PRO A 150 3.55 -10.64 -5.41
CA PRO A 150 3.85 -11.72 -6.36
C PRO A 150 5.36 -11.86 -6.64
N ALA A 151 5.83 -13.10 -6.87
CA ALA A 151 7.24 -13.38 -7.17
C ALA A 151 7.79 -12.57 -8.36
N ARG A 152 6.96 -12.35 -9.39
CA ARG A 152 7.31 -11.49 -10.55
C ARG A 152 7.70 -10.07 -10.15
N VAL A 153 7.11 -9.53 -9.08
CA VAL A 153 7.41 -8.20 -8.55
C VAL A 153 8.67 -8.26 -7.70
N ARG A 154 8.79 -9.24 -6.81
CA ARG A 154 10.00 -9.43 -5.97
C ARG A 154 11.27 -9.52 -6.81
N ASN A 155 11.22 -10.28 -7.92
CA ASN A 155 12.35 -10.49 -8.83
C ASN A 155 12.76 -9.24 -9.63
N MET A 156 11.96 -8.17 -9.60
CA MET A 156 12.34 -6.89 -10.23
C MET A 156 13.43 -6.17 -9.44
N PHE A 157 13.62 -6.50 -8.16
CA PHE A 157 14.56 -5.83 -7.25
C PHE A 157 15.78 -6.72 -6.99
N ASP A 158 16.88 -6.11 -6.58
CA ASP A 158 18.11 -6.81 -6.17
C ASP A 158 18.03 -7.27 -4.71
N ASP A 159 17.23 -6.58 -3.88
CA ASP A 159 16.84 -7.02 -2.55
C ASP A 159 15.42 -6.55 -2.21
N PHE A 160 14.75 -7.29 -1.32
CA PHE A 160 13.38 -7.03 -0.89
C PHE A 160 13.32 -7.02 0.64
N CYS A 161 13.12 -5.83 1.21
CA CYS A 161 12.92 -5.62 2.65
C CYS A 161 11.42 -5.48 2.91
N ASP A 162 10.79 -6.58 3.30
CA ASP A 162 9.38 -6.65 3.66
C ASP A 162 9.22 -6.49 5.17
N SER A 163 8.43 -5.49 5.59
CA SER A 163 8.22 -5.20 7.01
C SER A 163 7.71 -6.41 7.80
N SER A 164 6.97 -7.25 7.11
CA SER A 164 6.22 -8.34 7.67
C SER A 164 7.05 -9.62 7.85
N GLU A 165 8.12 -9.74 7.08
CA GLU A 165 9.13 -10.80 7.24
C GLU A 165 10.19 -10.37 8.27
N LEU A 166 10.46 -9.06 8.37
CA LEU A 166 11.56 -8.53 9.16
C LEU A 166 11.15 -8.00 10.54
N GLY A 167 9.84 -7.88 10.82
CA GLY A 167 9.32 -7.40 12.11
C GLY A 167 9.63 -5.93 12.40
N MET A 168 9.96 -5.16 11.36
CA MET A 168 10.26 -3.71 11.42
C MET A 168 9.44 -3.02 10.35
N ARG A 169 9.11 -1.73 10.49
CA ARG A 169 8.33 -1.01 9.46
C ARG A 169 8.79 0.43 9.29
N LYS A 170 8.52 1.01 8.13
CA LYS A 170 8.60 2.47 7.97
C LYS A 170 7.53 3.11 8.87
N PRO A 171 7.84 4.19 9.62
CA PRO A 171 9.05 5.03 9.55
C PRO A 171 10.15 4.72 10.59
N GLU A 172 10.23 3.52 11.16
CA GLU A 172 11.27 3.15 12.14
C GLU A 172 12.68 3.23 11.51
N PRO A 173 13.62 4.00 12.10
CA PRO A 173 14.97 4.20 11.56
C PRO A 173 15.72 2.90 11.29
N GLU A 174 15.54 1.90 12.15
CA GLU A 174 16.20 0.60 12.10
C GLU A 174 15.91 -0.13 10.79
N PHE A 175 14.71 0.05 10.22
CA PHE A 175 14.32 -0.62 8.98
C PHE A 175 15.11 -0.10 7.77
N TYR A 176 15.32 1.22 7.70
CA TYR A 176 16.16 1.85 6.67
C TYR A 176 17.63 1.47 6.82
N VAL A 177 18.14 1.48 8.06
CA VAL A 177 19.53 1.09 8.35
C VAL A 177 19.77 -0.37 7.99
N LEU A 178 18.82 -1.26 8.26
CA LEU A 178 18.89 -2.67 7.88
C LEU A 178 18.96 -2.83 6.35
N ALA A 179 18.12 -2.10 5.60
CA ALA A 179 18.13 -2.14 4.14
C ALA A 179 19.47 -1.68 3.55
N CYS A 180 20.04 -0.58 4.07
CA CYS A 180 21.37 -0.10 3.69
C CYS A 180 22.46 -1.13 4.02
N LYS A 181 22.42 -1.72 5.22
CA LYS A 181 23.39 -2.72 5.66
C LYS A 181 23.37 -3.97 4.79
N ARG A 182 22.17 -4.51 4.47
CA ARG A 182 22.01 -5.65 3.56
C ARG A 182 22.55 -5.34 2.15
N SER A 183 22.42 -4.09 1.74
CA SER A 183 22.86 -3.60 0.45
C SER A 183 24.33 -3.18 0.42
N GLY A 184 25.02 -3.21 1.56
CA GLY A 184 26.43 -2.84 1.66
C GLY A 184 26.71 -1.36 1.42
N ILE A 185 25.75 -0.47 1.69
CA ILE A 185 25.88 0.99 1.48
C ILE A 185 25.60 1.75 2.77
N HIS A 186 26.05 2.99 2.83
CA HIS A 186 25.65 3.98 3.82
C HIS A 186 24.35 4.70 3.40
N PRO A 187 23.55 5.24 4.36
CA PRO A 187 22.32 5.96 4.02
C PRO A 187 22.51 7.12 3.03
N HIS A 188 23.61 7.87 3.12
CA HIS A 188 23.87 9.01 2.23
C HIS A 188 24.21 8.62 0.78
N GLU A 189 24.41 7.32 0.51
CA GLU A 189 24.61 6.77 -0.83
C GLU A 189 23.28 6.34 -1.48
N ALA A 190 22.16 6.44 -0.75
CA ALA A 190 20.84 6.03 -1.21
C ALA A 190 19.95 7.21 -1.61
N VAL A 191 19.17 7.00 -2.68
CA VAL A 191 18.00 7.83 -3.03
C VAL A 191 16.75 7.03 -2.69
N PHE A 192 15.92 7.55 -1.79
CA PHE A 192 14.70 6.90 -1.30
C PHE A 192 13.44 7.54 -1.88
N LEU A 193 12.54 6.73 -2.43
CA LEU A 193 11.29 7.15 -3.05
C LEU A 193 10.11 6.60 -2.25
N ASP A 194 9.17 7.47 -1.88
CA ASP A 194 7.97 7.10 -1.11
C ASP A 194 6.84 8.13 -1.33
N ASP A 195 5.59 7.71 -1.17
CA ASP A 195 4.41 8.56 -1.25
C ASP A 195 4.06 9.22 0.08
N LEU A 196 4.54 8.67 1.21
CA LEU A 196 4.24 9.19 2.53
C LEU A 196 5.37 10.07 3.06
N GLY A 197 5.08 11.35 3.26
CA GLY A 197 6.03 12.33 3.78
C GLY A 197 6.65 11.97 5.14
N ILE A 198 5.97 11.19 5.99
CA ILE A 198 6.54 10.72 7.27
C ILE A 198 7.70 9.73 7.05
N ASN A 199 7.58 8.85 6.05
CA ASN A 199 8.64 7.90 5.70
C ASN A 199 9.85 8.65 5.12
N LEU A 200 9.59 9.61 4.22
CA LEU A 200 10.65 10.45 3.64
C LEU A 200 11.40 11.24 4.72
N LYS A 201 10.71 11.82 5.71
CA LYS A 201 11.36 12.54 6.82
C LYS A 201 12.29 11.64 7.63
N ALA A 202 11.89 10.40 7.90
CA ALA A 202 12.73 9.44 8.60
C ALA A 202 13.99 9.08 7.78
N ALA A 203 13.83 8.84 6.47
CA ALA A 203 14.95 8.59 5.57
C ALA A 203 15.92 9.79 5.47
N GLN A 204 15.39 11.01 5.33
CA GLN A 204 16.18 12.25 5.34
C GLN A 204 16.98 12.42 6.63
N ALA A 205 16.38 12.12 7.79
CA ALA A 205 17.05 12.22 9.08
C ALA A 205 18.26 11.27 9.21
N LEU A 206 18.27 10.18 8.44
CA LEU A 206 19.40 9.25 8.33
C LEU A 206 20.45 9.67 7.30
N GLY A 207 20.20 10.74 6.54
CA GLY A 207 21.09 11.27 5.51
C GLY A 207 20.79 10.79 4.09
N MET A 208 19.69 10.06 3.87
CA MET A 208 19.28 9.66 2.52
C MET A 208 18.80 10.87 1.72
N GLU A 209 19.08 10.87 0.43
CA GLU A 209 18.35 11.73 -0.48
C GLU A 209 16.93 11.17 -0.68
N THR A 210 15.92 12.02 -0.83
CA THR A 210 14.53 11.57 -0.92
C THR A 210 13.77 12.24 -2.04
N ILE A 211 12.91 11.50 -2.72
CA ILE A 211 11.98 12.01 -3.73
C ILE A 211 10.56 11.60 -3.34
N HIS A 212 9.67 12.58 -3.25
CA HIS A 212 8.26 12.33 -2.98
C HIS A 212 7.53 11.87 -4.24
N VAL A 213 6.80 10.77 -4.14
CA VAL A 213 6.01 10.18 -5.24
C VAL A 213 4.52 10.37 -4.95
N PRO A 214 3.88 11.45 -5.43
CA PRO A 214 2.45 11.63 -5.21
C PRO A 214 1.65 10.51 -5.90
N LEU A 215 0.54 10.11 -5.30
CA LEU A 215 -0.37 9.13 -5.90
C LEU A 215 -0.78 9.56 -7.31
N GLY A 216 -0.54 8.69 -8.30
CA GLY A 216 -0.80 8.94 -9.71
C GLY A 216 0.21 9.86 -10.42
N GLY A 217 1.23 10.38 -9.71
CA GLY A 217 2.23 11.31 -10.23
C GLY A 217 3.66 10.75 -10.30
N SER A 218 3.81 9.45 -10.55
CA SER A 218 5.12 8.78 -10.64
C SER A 218 6.05 9.37 -11.69
N LEU A 219 5.54 9.85 -12.83
CA LEU A 219 6.36 10.43 -13.90
C LEU A 219 7.21 11.61 -13.41
N GLY A 220 6.65 12.50 -12.59
CA GLY A 220 7.39 13.66 -12.06
C GLY A 220 8.52 13.25 -11.11
N ALA A 221 8.30 12.22 -10.29
CA ALA A 221 9.32 11.65 -9.42
C ALA A 221 10.41 10.92 -10.23
N LEU A 222 10.02 10.18 -11.27
CA LEU A 222 10.95 9.49 -12.16
C LEU A 222 11.84 10.47 -12.93
N LYS A 223 11.33 11.64 -13.35
CA LYS A 223 12.16 12.71 -13.95
C LYS A 223 13.22 13.26 -13.00
N GLN A 224 12.88 13.43 -11.71
CA GLN A 224 13.86 13.84 -10.70
C GLN A 224 14.94 12.77 -10.50
N LEU A 225 14.55 11.49 -10.50
CA LEU A 225 15.49 10.38 -10.40
C LEU A 225 16.37 10.29 -11.66
N GLU A 226 15.80 10.47 -12.84
CA GLU A 226 16.49 10.48 -14.14
C GLU A 226 17.67 11.47 -14.15
N GLN A 227 17.42 12.71 -13.71
CA GLN A 227 18.43 13.77 -13.60
C GLN A 227 19.56 13.39 -12.66
N LYS A 228 19.26 12.65 -11.58
CA LYS A 228 20.25 12.23 -10.58
C LYS A 228 21.11 11.08 -11.05
N LEU A 229 20.50 10.08 -11.68
CA LEU A 229 21.20 8.91 -12.15
C LEU A 229 21.95 9.20 -13.48
N GLY A 230 21.52 10.21 -14.22
CA GLY A 230 22.10 10.56 -15.52
C GLY A 230 21.84 9.49 -16.58
N ILE A 231 20.72 8.77 -16.48
CA ILE A 231 20.25 7.78 -17.43
C ILE A 231 18.78 8.05 -17.72
N ASP A 232 18.32 7.73 -18.94
CA ASP A 232 16.93 7.92 -19.35
C ASP A 232 15.98 6.92 -18.65
N LEU A 233 15.01 7.43 -17.89
CA LEU A 233 13.98 6.64 -17.19
C LEU A 233 12.58 6.88 -17.74
N THR A 234 12.37 7.96 -18.49
CA THR A 234 11.03 8.47 -18.81
C THR A 234 10.74 8.58 -20.31
N SER A 235 11.73 8.44 -21.19
CA SER A 235 11.47 8.50 -22.64
C SER A 235 10.48 7.42 -23.08
N GLY A 236 9.55 7.81 -23.96
CA GLY A 236 8.43 6.97 -24.40
C GLY A 236 7.18 7.08 -23.54
N TYR A 237 7.22 7.83 -22.43
CA TYR A 237 6.03 8.20 -21.66
C TYR A 237 5.72 9.69 -21.82
N GLU A 238 4.64 9.99 -22.53
CA GLU A 238 4.08 11.34 -22.53
C GLU A 238 3.44 11.64 -21.16
N PRO A 239 3.45 12.90 -20.70
CA PRO A 239 2.69 13.32 -19.53
C PRO A 239 1.20 13.33 -19.87
N ASN A 240 0.60 12.15 -20.01
CA ASN A 240 -0.85 12.03 -20.08
C ASN A 240 -1.42 12.16 -18.66
N GLU A 241 -2.48 12.99 -18.60
CA GLU A 241 -3.20 13.45 -17.41
C GLU A 241 -3.36 12.36 -16.35
N PHE A 242 -3.12 12.77 -15.10
CA PHE A 242 -3.61 12.17 -13.87
C PHE A 242 -4.08 10.72 -14.02
N THR A 243 -3.24 9.75 -13.65
CA THR A 243 -3.78 8.43 -13.31
C THR A 243 -4.74 8.66 -12.15
N PRO A 244 -6.06 8.42 -12.31
CA PRO A 244 -7.01 8.69 -11.22
C PRO A 244 -6.55 7.88 -10.01
N SER A 245 -6.34 8.56 -8.89
CA SER A 245 -6.13 7.93 -7.59
C SER A 245 -7.22 6.88 -7.43
N LYS A 246 -6.83 5.61 -7.48
CA LYS A 246 -7.77 4.48 -7.46
C LYS A 246 -8.34 4.33 -6.07
N LEU A 247 -9.49 4.99 -5.87
CA LEU A 247 -10.50 4.84 -4.80
C LEU A 247 -10.08 5.04 -3.34
#